data_AF-A0A177T5Z5-F1
#
_entry.id   AF-A0A177T5Z5-F1
#
_cell.length_a   1.000
_cell.length_b   1.000
_cell.length_c   1.000
_cell.angle_alpha   90.00
_cell.angle_beta   90.00
_cell.angle_gamma   90.00
#
_symmetry.space_group_name_H-M   'P 1'
#
loop_
_entity.id
_entity.type
_entity.pdbx_description
1 polymer ?
#
loop_
_entity_poly.entity_id
_entity_poly.type
_entity_poly.pdbx_seq_one_letter_code
_entity_poly.pdbx_strand_id
1 'polypeptide(L)'
;MASCSRSVALAGIRIARPSLFAQVRVDSPLRLRIASRAASTSTTPEAEAADGQEAASAPPAAEPVAPRSTYRFSSSALVRELPPASANGLTPLQRGSQPNTIFKGVIPRVHQALRAQLDPSQSRTALVDRQSVEQLPPGSVLTIETWTSTAQRGSTSFSGVLIAIRRRGLATSLVLRTLVANKLGVEMRFSLYSPLIKQIKVVARAEASKRQQGLRRTRRAKLYYLRRDDRRLNAVAGMVKAQRQAEEAAQERAARVAQGTQQPKGQQRQGQQQQKRGKR
;
A
#
# COMPACT_ATOMS: atom_id res chain seq x y z
N MET A 1 64.49 -24.20 39.11
CA MET A 1 65.15 -23.21 38.24
C MET A 1 64.93 -23.65 36.78
N ALA A 2 64.57 -22.80 35.82
CA ALA A 2 64.09 -21.42 35.90
C ALA A 2 63.05 -21.19 34.78
N SER A 3 62.02 -20.38 35.04
CA SER A 3 60.96 -20.07 34.08
C SER A 3 61.39 -18.98 33.09
N CYS A 4 61.53 -19.32 31.81
CA CYS A 4 61.87 -18.34 30.76
C CYS A 4 60.61 -17.81 30.07
N SER A 5 60.12 -16.66 30.51
CA SER A 5 58.93 -16.00 29.97
C SER A 5 59.24 -15.22 28.68
N ARG A 6 58.84 -15.75 27.52
CA ARG A 6 58.86 -14.98 26.25
C ARG A 6 57.58 -14.19 26.05
N SER A 7 57.63 -12.93 26.47
CA SER A 7 56.66 -11.90 26.03
C SER A 7 56.77 -11.70 24.51
N VAL A 8 55.63 -11.66 23.82
CA VAL A 8 55.53 -11.30 22.40
C VAL A 8 54.54 -10.14 22.29
N ALA A 9 55.03 -8.98 21.88
CA ALA A 9 54.25 -7.74 21.85
C ALA A 9 53.18 -7.76 20.74
N LEU A 10 51.98 -7.25 21.04
CA LEU A 10 50.94 -7.04 20.03
C LEU A 10 51.31 -5.84 19.15
N ALA A 11 51.72 -6.11 17.90
CA ALA A 11 51.85 -5.09 16.87
C ALA A 11 50.46 -4.61 16.42
N GLY A 12 49.98 -3.50 17.00
CA GLY A 12 48.66 -2.93 16.72
C GLY A 12 48.55 -2.27 15.34
N ILE A 13 48.28 -3.05 14.29
CA ILE A 13 48.08 -2.55 12.92
C ILE A 13 46.74 -1.79 12.84
N ARG A 14 46.82 -0.46 12.82
CA ARG A 14 45.66 0.44 12.64
C ARG A 14 45.17 0.43 11.18
N ILE A 15 44.15 -0.36 10.88
CA ILE A 15 43.48 -0.31 9.56
C ILE A 15 42.55 0.91 9.53
N ALA A 16 42.88 1.88 8.68
CA ALA A 16 42.10 3.11 8.52
C ALA A 16 40.76 2.87 7.79
N ARG A 17 39.71 3.60 8.19
CA ARG A 17 38.41 3.62 7.52
C ARG A 17 38.38 4.75 6.48
N PRO A 18 38.22 4.49 5.17
CA PRO A 18 38.01 5.54 4.18
C PRO A 18 36.56 6.05 4.24
N SER A 19 36.36 7.23 4.84
CA SER A 19 35.06 7.91 4.93
C SER A 19 34.77 8.73 3.68
N LEU A 20 34.17 8.12 2.65
CA LEU A 20 33.74 8.81 1.44
C LEU A 20 32.38 9.53 1.63
N PHE A 21 32.42 10.65 2.35
CA PHE A 21 31.34 11.65 2.32
C PHE A 21 31.43 12.46 1.01
N ALA A 22 30.65 12.05 0.00
CA ALA A 22 30.51 12.83 -1.23
C ALA A 22 29.55 14.02 -1.00
N GLN A 23 30.08 15.23 -1.00
CA GLN A 23 29.26 16.45 -0.91
C GLN A 23 28.50 16.67 -2.23
N VAL A 24 27.16 16.61 -2.17
CA VAL A 24 26.30 17.17 -3.22
C VAL A 24 25.86 18.55 -2.75
N ARG A 25 26.37 19.61 -3.39
CA ARG A 25 25.87 20.98 -3.19
C ARG A 25 24.51 21.11 -3.88
N VAL A 26 23.54 21.69 -3.17
CA VAL A 26 22.19 21.96 -3.69
C VAL A 26 21.99 23.47 -3.67
N ASP A 27 22.30 24.10 -4.80
CA ASP A 27 22.13 25.55 -4.99
C ASP A 27 20.86 25.87 -5.81
N SER A 28 20.29 27.05 -5.54
CA SER A 28 19.29 27.77 -6.35
C SER A 28 17.89 27.14 -6.57
N PRO A 29 16.85 27.57 -5.82
CA PRO A 29 15.45 27.32 -6.15
C PRO A 29 14.93 28.33 -7.20
N LEU A 30 14.70 27.88 -8.45
CA LEU A 30 14.11 28.73 -9.50
C LEU A 30 12.62 29.02 -9.24
N ARG A 31 12.29 30.30 -9.00
CA ARG A 31 10.90 30.79 -8.88
C ARG A 31 10.21 30.87 -10.25
N LEU A 32 9.41 29.86 -10.59
CA LEU A 32 8.48 29.93 -11.73
C LEU A 32 7.20 30.70 -11.34
N ARG A 33 7.15 32.01 -11.65
CA ARG A 33 5.90 32.78 -11.68
C ARG A 33 5.15 32.47 -12.98
N ILE A 34 3.98 31.85 -12.89
CA ILE A 34 3.02 31.76 -14.01
C ILE A 34 2.06 32.94 -13.87
N ALA A 35 2.11 33.89 -14.81
CA ALA A 35 1.24 35.06 -14.81
C ALA A 35 -0.12 34.75 -15.45
N SER A 36 -1.21 35.00 -14.73
CA SER A 36 -2.57 34.92 -15.25
C SER A 36 -2.93 36.18 -16.05
N ARG A 37 -3.03 36.06 -17.37
CA ARG A 37 -3.45 37.15 -18.27
C ARG A 37 -4.97 37.32 -18.23
N ALA A 38 -5.45 38.25 -17.41
CA ALA A 38 -6.79 38.84 -17.53
C ALA A 38 -6.70 40.16 -18.31
N ALA A 39 -7.78 40.58 -18.97
CA ALA A 39 -7.81 41.79 -19.78
C ALA A 39 -8.99 42.69 -19.40
N SER A 40 -8.71 43.96 -19.11
CA SER A 40 -9.69 45.03 -19.05
C SER A 40 -9.02 46.40 -19.20
N THR A 41 -9.58 47.21 -20.09
CA THR A 41 -9.46 48.67 -20.20
C THR A 41 -10.04 49.37 -18.95
N SER A 42 -9.72 50.62 -18.58
CA SER A 42 -8.80 51.65 -19.13
C SER A 42 -8.62 52.79 -18.10
N THR A 43 -7.86 53.84 -18.48
CA THR A 43 -7.99 55.24 -17.99
C THR A 43 -7.29 55.60 -16.66
N THR A 44 -6.17 56.31 -16.77
CA THR A 44 -5.56 57.25 -15.80
C THR A 44 -6.13 58.69 -16.01
N PRO A 45 -5.82 59.73 -15.20
CA PRO A 45 -4.87 59.86 -14.07
C PRO A 45 -5.60 60.34 -12.77
N GLU A 46 -5.06 61.04 -11.75
CA GLU A 46 -3.75 61.66 -11.43
C GLU A 46 -3.57 61.86 -9.90
N ALA A 47 -2.34 62.17 -9.43
CA ALA A 47 -1.99 62.78 -8.12
C ALA A 47 -2.29 61.93 -6.83
N GLU A 48 -1.68 62.12 -5.65
CA GLU A 48 -0.43 62.79 -5.20
C GLU A 48 -0.03 62.22 -3.82
N ALA A 49 1.29 62.14 -3.51
CA ALA A 49 1.87 61.99 -2.14
C ALA A 49 1.39 60.80 -1.25
N ALA A 50 1.93 60.55 -0.05
CA ALA A 50 3.35 60.39 0.34
C ALA A 50 3.42 59.46 1.59
N ASP A 51 4.61 58.94 1.90
CA ASP A 51 5.09 58.34 3.18
C ASP A 51 4.18 57.45 4.07
N GLY A 52 4.77 56.34 4.54
CA GLY A 52 4.80 56.14 6.00
C GLY A 52 4.34 54.80 6.59
N GLN A 53 5.32 54.09 7.15
CA GLN A 53 5.25 53.29 8.40
C GLN A 53 4.39 52.01 8.46
N GLU A 54 5.13 50.91 8.54
CA GLU A 54 4.76 49.63 9.14
C GLU A 54 4.46 49.80 10.65
N ALA A 55 3.25 49.46 11.10
CA ALA A 55 2.87 49.49 12.50
C ALA A 55 1.98 48.29 12.88
N ALA A 56 2.52 47.38 13.70
CA ALA A 56 1.77 46.27 14.27
C ALA A 56 1.32 46.62 15.70
N SER A 57 0.01 46.86 15.91
CA SER A 57 -0.52 47.22 17.23
C SER A 57 -1.93 46.67 17.50
N ALA A 58 -2.03 45.89 18.59
CA ALA A 58 -3.21 45.54 19.40
C ALA A 58 -4.43 44.85 18.72
N PRO A 59 -5.07 43.88 19.42
CA PRO A 59 -6.42 43.44 19.06
C PRO A 59 -7.46 44.49 19.47
N PRO A 60 -8.55 44.70 18.69
CA PRO A 60 -9.66 45.55 19.10
C PRO A 60 -10.37 44.96 20.32
N ALA A 61 -10.89 45.84 21.19
CA ALA A 61 -11.55 45.46 22.43
C ALA A 61 -12.89 44.74 22.20
N ALA A 62 -13.32 43.97 23.21
CA ALA A 62 -14.61 43.31 23.19
C ALA A 62 -15.75 44.30 23.50
N GLU A 63 -16.49 44.73 22.47
CA GLU A 63 -17.74 45.46 22.65
C GLU A 63 -18.88 44.54 23.16
N PRO A 64 -19.83 45.06 23.95
CA PRO A 64 -20.90 44.26 24.54
C PRO A 64 -21.99 43.91 23.50
N VAL A 65 -21.93 42.71 22.95
CA VAL A 65 -22.91 42.21 21.96
C VAL A 65 -24.34 42.19 22.55
N ALA A 66 -25.20 43.04 21.99
CA ALA A 66 -26.60 43.18 22.35
C ALA A 66 -27.42 41.88 22.08
N PRO A 67 -28.56 41.68 22.76
CA PRO A 67 -29.11 40.34 22.95
C PRO A 67 -29.77 39.71 21.71
N ARG A 68 -29.14 38.62 21.25
CA ARG A 68 -29.74 37.32 20.87
C ARG A 68 -31.00 37.35 19.99
N SER A 69 -30.85 36.86 18.76
CA SER A 69 -31.98 36.57 17.86
C SER A 69 -32.97 35.58 18.49
N THR A 70 -34.24 35.99 18.61
CA THR A 70 -35.30 35.20 19.22
C THR A 70 -35.66 34.00 18.35
N TYR A 71 -35.44 32.78 18.83
CA TYR A 71 -35.68 31.58 18.05
C TYR A 71 -37.18 31.36 17.84
N ARG A 72 -37.65 31.40 16.58
CA ARG A 72 -39.09 31.48 16.21
C ARG A 72 -40.00 30.37 16.80
N PHE A 73 -39.42 29.28 17.26
CA PHE A 73 -40.15 28.12 17.80
C PHE A 73 -39.85 27.82 19.28
N SER A 74 -38.99 28.59 19.96
CA SER A 74 -38.71 28.41 21.40
C SER A 74 -38.05 29.65 22.03
N SER A 75 -38.73 30.26 23.00
CA SER A 75 -38.26 31.45 23.73
C SER A 75 -37.08 31.21 24.68
N SER A 76 -36.80 29.95 25.03
CA SER A 76 -35.74 29.54 25.98
C SER A 76 -34.45 29.06 25.32
N ALA A 77 -34.35 29.08 23.98
CA ALA A 77 -33.19 28.54 23.27
C ALA A 77 -31.97 29.46 23.33
N LEU A 78 -30.96 29.08 24.13
CA LEU A 78 -29.63 29.70 24.10
C LEU A 78 -28.86 29.28 22.85
N VAL A 79 -28.99 30.07 21.78
CA VAL A 79 -28.14 29.96 20.58
C VAL A 79 -26.69 30.26 20.98
N ARG A 80 -25.79 29.29 20.76
CA ARG A 80 -24.34 29.52 20.79
C ARG A 80 -23.87 29.82 19.37
N GLU A 81 -23.31 31.00 19.17
CA GLU A 81 -22.63 31.33 17.92
C GLU A 81 -21.29 30.59 17.85
N LEU A 82 -20.99 30.06 16.66
CA LEU A 82 -19.72 29.43 16.35
C LEU A 82 -18.75 30.49 15.81
N PRO A 83 -17.43 30.38 16.06
CA PRO A 83 -16.47 31.36 15.55
C PRO A 83 -16.57 31.51 14.02
N PRO A 84 -16.41 32.72 13.47
CA PRO A 84 -16.45 32.93 12.03
C PRO A 84 -15.35 32.09 11.35
N ALA A 85 -15.71 31.46 10.23
CA ALA A 85 -14.80 30.58 9.51
C ALA A 85 -13.58 31.36 8.99
N SER A 86 -12.37 30.94 9.39
CA SER A 86 -11.13 31.57 8.94
C SER A 86 -11.01 31.53 7.41
N ALA A 87 -10.72 32.69 6.81
CA ALA A 87 -10.92 32.94 5.38
C ALA A 87 -9.99 32.17 4.42
N ASN A 88 -9.07 31.34 4.93
CA ASN A 88 -7.99 30.75 4.15
C ASN A 88 -8.23 29.29 3.78
N GLY A 89 -8.70 29.07 2.55
CA GLY A 89 -8.47 27.83 1.78
C GLY A 89 -9.62 26.84 1.75
N LEU A 90 -10.16 26.61 0.54
CA LEU A 90 -11.12 25.55 0.24
C LEU A 90 -10.53 24.17 0.58
N THR A 91 -11.07 23.50 1.61
CA THR A 91 -10.75 22.10 1.87
C THR A 91 -11.53 21.20 0.90
N PRO A 92 -10.87 20.28 0.15
CA PRO A 92 -11.58 19.32 -0.66
C PRO A 92 -12.39 18.40 0.25
N LEU A 93 -13.61 18.02 -0.17
CA LEU A 93 -14.52 17.19 0.63
C LEU A 93 -13.82 15.92 1.13
N GLN A 94 -13.47 15.94 2.42
CA GLN A 94 -12.67 14.89 3.03
C GLN A 94 -13.41 13.55 2.95
N ARG A 95 -12.65 12.45 2.83
CA ARG A 95 -13.19 11.09 2.71
C ARG A 95 -13.70 10.59 4.07
N GLY A 96 -14.76 11.24 4.53
CA GLY A 96 -15.19 11.29 5.93
C GLY A 96 -15.95 12.57 6.28
N SER A 97 -16.42 13.36 5.30
CA SER A 97 -17.36 14.46 5.50
C SER A 97 -18.48 14.02 6.43
N GLN A 98 -18.66 14.74 7.55
CA GLN A 98 -19.65 14.35 8.55
C GLN A 98 -21.06 14.33 7.93
N PRO A 99 -21.97 13.46 8.42
CA PRO A 99 -23.32 13.35 7.89
C PRO A 99 -24.05 14.70 7.81
N ASN A 100 -24.44 15.16 6.61
CA ASN A 100 -25.21 16.41 6.43
C ASN A 100 -26.55 16.42 7.20
N THR A 101 -27.02 15.26 7.65
CA THR A 101 -27.99 15.08 8.74
C THR A 101 -27.55 13.87 9.56
N ILE A 102 -27.91 13.78 10.85
CA ILE A 102 -27.49 12.71 11.78
C ILE A 102 -27.53 11.30 11.15
N PHE A 103 -28.56 11.01 10.35
CA PHE A 103 -28.76 9.71 9.70
C PHE A 103 -27.95 9.49 8.40
N LYS A 104 -27.53 10.55 7.68
CA LYS A 104 -26.86 10.51 6.36
C LYS A 104 -25.37 10.10 6.42
N GLY A 105 -25.05 9.09 7.22
CA GLY A 105 -23.71 8.50 7.26
C GLY A 105 -23.46 7.46 8.37
N VAL A 106 -24.48 7.14 9.19
CA VAL A 106 -24.40 6.09 10.22
C VAL A 106 -23.94 4.75 9.62
N ILE A 107 -24.50 4.32 8.48
CA ILE A 107 -24.13 3.06 7.83
C ILE A 107 -22.67 3.05 7.33
N PRO A 108 -22.15 4.06 6.61
CA PRO A 108 -20.72 4.23 6.36
C PRO A 108 -19.85 4.17 7.62
N ARG A 109 -20.24 4.87 8.70
CA ARG A 109 -19.50 4.93 9.98
C ARG A 109 -19.45 3.56 10.67
N VAL A 110 -20.57 2.85 10.73
CA VAL A 110 -20.68 1.48 11.25
C VAL A 110 -19.84 0.50 10.42
N HIS A 111 -19.89 0.60 9.08
CA HIS A 111 -19.02 -0.20 8.21
C HIS A 111 -17.53 0.12 8.41
N GLN A 112 -17.14 1.36 8.72
CA GLN A 112 -15.75 1.71 9.02
C GLN A 112 -15.30 1.11 10.37
N ALA A 113 -16.11 1.25 11.42
CA ALA A 113 -15.81 0.71 12.75
C ALA A 113 -15.65 -0.82 12.73
N LEU A 114 -16.61 -1.52 12.11
CA LEU A 114 -16.57 -2.98 11.97
C LEU A 114 -15.43 -3.48 11.06
N ARG A 115 -14.94 -2.66 10.10
CA ARG A 115 -13.71 -2.99 9.36
C ARG A 115 -12.47 -2.94 10.25
N ALA A 116 -12.34 -1.89 11.08
CA ALA A 116 -11.21 -1.76 11.99
C ALA A 116 -11.14 -2.92 13.00
N GLN A 117 -12.30 -3.47 13.40
CA GLN A 117 -12.38 -4.66 14.25
C GLN A 117 -12.02 -5.97 13.51
N LEU A 118 -12.46 -6.15 12.26
CA LEU A 118 -12.28 -7.39 11.49
C LEU A 118 -10.98 -7.45 10.65
N ASP A 119 -10.31 -6.33 10.44
CA ASP A 119 -9.08 -6.18 9.65
C ASP A 119 -8.20 -5.07 10.25
N PRO A 120 -7.69 -5.25 11.50
CA PRO A 120 -6.94 -4.20 12.20
C PRO A 120 -5.64 -3.80 11.49
N SER A 121 -4.99 -4.75 10.80
CA SER A 121 -3.82 -4.51 9.96
C SER A 121 -4.17 -3.86 8.60
N GLN A 122 -5.45 -3.69 8.28
CA GLN A 122 -6.01 -3.13 7.04
C GLN A 122 -5.53 -3.80 5.73
N SER A 123 -4.83 -4.92 5.77
CA SER A 123 -4.21 -5.56 4.60
C SER A 123 -5.26 -6.16 3.65
N ARG A 124 -6.36 -6.69 4.20
CA ARG A 124 -7.49 -7.20 3.39
C ARG A 124 -8.20 -6.02 2.71
N THR A 125 -8.33 -4.90 3.41
CA THR A 125 -8.88 -3.64 2.90
C THR A 125 -8.00 -3.04 1.80
N ALA A 126 -6.67 -3.03 1.97
CA ALA A 126 -5.71 -2.51 1.01
C ALA A 126 -5.77 -3.23 -0.35
N LEU A 127 -5.91 -4.56 -0.36
CA LEU A 127 -6.10 -5.33 -1.59
C LEU A 127 -7.35 -4.94 -2.38
N VAL A 128 -8.37 -4.33 -1.73
CA VAL A 128 -9.70 -4.08 -2.30
C VAL A 128 -10.13 -2.61 -2.27
N ASP A 129 -9.28 -1.66 -1.86
CA ASP A 129 -9.56 -0.25 -2.12
C ASP A 129 -9.35 0.12 -3.62
N ARG A 130 -9.68 1.35 -4.00
CA ARG A 130 -9.54 1.93 -5.36
C ARG A 130 -8.34 2.86 -5.48
N GLN A 131 -7.65 3.11 -4.37
CA GLN A 131 -6.66 4.18 -4.20
C GLN A 131 -5.37 3.67 -3.55
N SER A 132 -5.35 2.40 -3.12
CA SER A 132 -4.18 1.70 -2.61
C SER A 132 -3.25 1.25 -3.74
N VAL A 133 -1.94 1.37 -3.53
CA VAL A 133 -0.90 0.79 -4.41
C VAL A 133 -1.00 -0.75 -4.44
N GLU A 134 -1.52 -1.35 -3.38
CA GLU A 134 -1.80 -2.78 -3.29
C GLU A 134 -3.11 -3.23 -3.94
N GLN A 135 -3.89 -2.32 -4.54
CA GLN A 135 -5.15 -2.68 -5.19
C GLN A 135 -4.96 -3.86 -6.16
N LEU A 136 -5.76 -4.90 -5.94
CA LEU A 136 -5.77 -6.09 -6.75
C LEU A 136 -6.61 -5.89 -8.04
N PRO A 137 -6.01 -5.93 -9.24
CA PRO A 137 -6.76 -5.83 -10.49
C PRO A 137 -7.50 -7.15 -10.80
N PRO A 138 -8.69 -7.09 -11.44
CA PRO A 138 -9.36 -8.30 -11.92
C PRO A 138 -8.50 -8.99 -12.98
N GLY A 139 -8.44 -10.33 -12.92
CA GLY A 139 -7.53 -11.19 -13.68
C GLY A 139 -6.33 -11.69 -12.86
N SER A 140 -6.06 -11.11 -11.69
CA SER A 140 -4.97 -11.57 -10.80
C SER A 140 -5.23 -13.00 -10.29
N VAL A 141 -4.17 -13.78 -10.12
CA VAL A 141 -4.22 -15.13 -9.55
C VAL A 141 -4.02 -15.03 -8.04
N LEU A 142 -4.95 -15.59 -7.26
CA LEU A 142 -4.89 -15.68 -5.81
C LEU A 142 -4.80 -17.13 -5.35
N THR A 143 -4.23 -17.34 -4.16
CA THR A 143 -4.44 -18.51 -3.31
C THR A 143 -5.07 -18.01 -2.01
N ILE A 144 -6.32 -18.36 -1.75
CA ILE A 144 -7.01 -18.04 -0.48
C ILE A 144 -6.98 -19.29 0.40
N GLU A 145 -6.47 -19.14 1.63
CA GLU A 145 -6.53 -20.17 2.66
C GLU A 145 -7.69 -19.86 3.61
N THR A 146 -8.58 -20.84 3.81
CA THR A 146 -9.71 -20.76 4.74
C THR A 146 -9.64 -21.88 5.77
N TRP A 147 -9.95 -21.55 7.02
CA TRP A 147 -10.20 -22.54 8.07
C TRP A 147 -11.41 -23.39 7.72
N THR A 148 -11.30 -24.71 7.88
CA THR A 148 -12.37 -25.67 7.59
C THR A 148 -13.41 -25.72 8.72
N SER A 149 -13.00 -25.38 9.94
CA SER A 149 -13.86 -25.31 11.13
C SER A 149 -13.67 -23.98 11.87
N THR A 150 -14.71 -23.50 12.54
CA THR A 150 -14.67 -22.34 13.45
C THR A 150 -13.62 -22.49 14.55
N ALA A 151 -13.32 -23.73 14.98
CA ALA A 151 -12.27 -24.05 15.93
C ALA A 151 -10.84 -23.96 15.34
N GLN A 152 -10.68 -23.43 14.12
CA GLN A 152 -9.42 -23.29 13.38
C GLN A 152 -8.65 -24.61 13.19
N ARG A 153 -9.39 -25.74 13.18
CA ARG A 153 -8.86 -27.08 12.91
C ARG A 153 -8.97 -27.36 11.41
N GLY A 154 -7.82 -27.58 10.77
CA GLY A 154 -7.71 -27.82 9.33
C GLY A 154 -7.89 -26.55 8.48
N SER A 155 -7.15 -26.46 7.37
CA SER A 155 -7.26 -25.34 6.42
C SER A 155 -7.31 -25.82 4.98
N THR A 156 -8.36 -25.45 4.27
CA THR A 156 -8.52 -25.66 2.82
C THR A 156 -7.91 -24.49 2.06
N SER A 157 -7.20 -24.74 0.96
CA SER A 157 -6.74 -23.69 0.04
C SER A 157 -7.49 -23.74 -1.28
N PHE A 158 -7.98 -22.59 -1.73
CA PHE A 158 -8.55 -22.41 -3.07
C PHE A 158 -7.72 -21.40 -3.85
N SER A 159 -7.10 -21.86 -4.94
CA SER A 159 -6.34 -21.00 -5.85
C SER A 159 -7.11 -20.77 -7.13
N GLY A 160 -7.10 -19.54 -7.66
CA GLY A 160 -7.81 -19.20 -8.90
C GLY A 160 -7.72 -17.75 -9.36
N VAL A 161 -8.31 -17.47 -10.52
CA VAL A 161 -8.33 -16.13 -11.14
C VAL A 161 -9.47 -15.30 -10.57
N LEU A 162 -9.15 -14.07 -10.14
CA LEU A 162 -10.12 -13.08 -9.70
C LEU A 162 -10.95 -12.55 -10.87
N ILE A 163 -12.17 -13.08 -11.01
CA ILE A 163 -13.12 -12.62 -12.03
C ILE A 163 -13.79 -11.31 -11.63
N ALA A 164 -14.17 -11.15 -10.35
CA ALA A 164 -14.90 -9.97 -9.91
C ALA A 164 -14.67 -9.65 -8.42
N ILE A 165 -14.57 -8.35 -8.12
CA ILE A 165 -14.68 -7.80 -6.77
C ILE A 165 -16.06 -7.17 -6.63
N ARG A 166 -16.86 -7.65 -5.67
CA ARG A 166 -18.14 -7.04 -5.28
C ARG A 166 -17.90 -6.21 -4.02
N ARG A 167 -17.84 -4.88 -4.14
CA ARG A 167 -17.63 -3.97 -2.99
C ARG A 167 -19.00 -3.54 -2.42
N ARG A 168 -19.27 -3.86 -1.15
CA ARG A 168 -20.54 -3.58 -0.45
C ARG A 168 -20.31 -3.45 1.07
N GLY A 169 -19.65 -2.38 1.52
CA GLY A 169 -19.34 -2.21 2.94
C GLY A 169 -18.49 -3.37 3.48
N LEU A 170 -19.05 -4.11 4.45
CA LEU A 170 -18.52 -5.38 4.99
C LEU A 170 -18.87 -6.61 4.14
N ALA A 171 -20.00 -6.61 3.44
CA ALA A 171 -20.41 -7.67 2.49
C ALA A 171 -19.56 -7.68 1.19
N THR A 172 -18.36 -7.09 1.26
CA THR A 172 -17.38 -7.06 0.20
C THR A 172 -16.81 -8.45 -0.03
N SER A 173 -16.86 -8.91 -1.28
CA SER A 173 -16.55 -10.30 -1.62
C SER A 173 -15.79 -10.44 -2.94
N LEU A 174 -14.88 -11.40 -2.96
CA LEU A 174 -14.08 -11.82 -4.12
C LEU A 174 -14.80 -13.00 -4.81
N VAL A 175 -14.74 -13.06 -6.14
CA VAL A 175 -15.20 -14.20 -6.94
C VAL A 175 -14.01 -14.74 -7.72
N LEU A 176 -13.60 -15.95 -7.39
CA LEU A 176 -12.49 -16.67 -8.03
C LEU A 176 -13.04 -17.78 -8.95
N ARG A 177 -12.40 -18.02 -10.10
CA ARG A 177 -12.65 -19.17 -11.00
C ARG A 177 -11.37 -19.97 -11.23
N THR A 178 -11.51 -21.29 -11.28
CA THR A 178 -10.46 -22.24 -11.63
C THR A 178 -11.02 -23.37 -12.49
N LEU A 179 -10.19 -23.91 -13.38
CA LEU A 179 -10.46 -25.16 -14.08
C LEU A 179 -9.81 -26.32 -13.33
N VAL A 180 -10.63 -27.25 -12.86
CA VAL A 180 -10.18 -28.55 -12.36
C VAL A 180 -10.03 -29.49 -13.56
N ALA A 181 -8.89 -30.18 -13.63
CA ALA A 181 -8.53 -31.10 -14.72
C ALA A 181 -8.73 -30.53 -16.16
N ASN A 182 -8.56 -29.20 -16.32
CA ASN A 182 -8.76 -28.45 -17.57
C ASN A 182 -10.15 -28.63 -18.24
N LYS A 183 -11.16 -29.13 -17.50
CA LYS A 183 -12.51 -29.44 -18.02
C LYS A 183 -13.65 -28.92 -17.14
N LEU A 184 -13.48 -28.88 -15.82
CA LEU A 184 -14.55 -28.52 -14.87
C LEU A 184 -14.31 -27.13 -14.28
N GLY A 185 -15.16 -26.17 -14.66
CA GLY A 185 -15.07 -24.77 -14.19
C GLY A 185 -15.71 -24.55 -12.84
N VAL A 186 -14.89 -24.52 -11.79
CA VAL A 186 -15.32 -24.25 -10.40
C VAL A 186 -15.20 -22.77 -10.10
N GLU A 187 -16.26 -22.18 -9.52
CA GLU A 187 -16.26 -20.80 -9.01
C GLU A 187 -16.56 -20.77 -7.51
N MET A 188 -15.76 -20.01 -6.76
CA MET A 188 -15.96 -19.79 -5.33
C MET A 188 -16.03 -18.30 -5.01
N ARG A 189 -16.92 -17.94 -4.08
CA ARG A 189 -17.12 -16.58 -3.59
C ARG A 189 -16.69 -16.49 -2.12
N PHE A 190 -15.73 -15.62 -1.83
CA PHE A 190 -15.20 -15.41 -0.49
C PHE A 190 -15.61 -14.04 0.04
N SER A 191 -16.17 -13.98 1.26
CA SER A 191 -16.47 -12.73 1.97
C SER A 191 -15.20 -12.24 2.67
N LEU A 192 -14.69 -11.08 2.26
CA LEU A 192 -13.31 -10.64 2.54
C LEU A 192 -13.02 -10.41 4.04
N TYR A 193 -14.02 -9.93 4.79
CA TYR A 193 -13.95 -9.71 6.23
C TYR A 193 -14.43 -10.93 7.05
N SER A 194 -14.45 -12.13 6.47
CA SER A 194 -14.78 -13.36 7.22
C SER A 194 -13.62 -13.78 8.13
N PRO A 195 -13.88 -14.14 9.41
CA PRO A 195 -12.86 -14.68 10.30
C PRO A 195 -12.38 -16.08 9.86
N LEU A 196 -13.16 -16.79 9.03
CA LEU A 196 -12.74 -18.08 8.47
C LEU A 196 -11.68 -17.96 7.37
N ILE A 197 -11.44 -16.76 6.82
CA ILE A 197 -10.28 -16.54 5.94
C ILE A 197 -9.04 -16.43 6.82
N LYS A 198 -8.09 -17.33 6.62
CA LYS A 198 -6.78 -17.34 7.28
C LYS A 198 -5.86 -16.32 6.60
N GLN A 199 -5.62 -16.47 5.29
CA GLN A 199 -4.79 -15.55 4.50
C GLN A 199 -5.17 -15.50 3.01
N ILE A 200 -4.81 -14.40 2.36
CA ILE A 200 -5.00 -14.15 0.92
C ILE A 200 -3.63 -13.92 0.30
N LYS A 201 -3.05 -14.96 -0.32
CA LYS A 201 -1.77 -14.89 -1.04
C LYS A 201 -2.02 -14.44 -2.49
N VAL A 202 -1.25 -13.47 -2.97
CA VAL A 202 -1.29 -13.02 -4.38
C VAL A 202 -0.20 -13.76 -5.15
N VAL A 203 -0.59 -14.70 -6.00
CA VAL A 203 0.34 -15.53 -6.79
C VAL A 203 0.89 -14.74 -7.99
N ALA A 204 0.02 -13.97 -8.66
CA ALA A 204 0.40 -13.06 -9.73
C ALA A 204 -0.63 -11.93 -9.86
N ARG A 205 -0.16 -10.69 -10.06
CA ARG A 205 -1.05 -9.55 -10.35
C ARG A 205 -1.35 -9.49 -11.85
N ALA A 206 -2.58 -9.13 -12.21
CA ALA A 206 -2.92 -8.83 -13.60
C ALA A 206 -2.34 -7.47 -14.01
N GLU A 207 -1.15 -7.50 -14.62
CA GLU A 207 -0.49 -6.33 -15.21
C GLU A 207 -0.95 -6.02 -16.64
N ALA A 208 -0.73 -4.78 -17.08
CA ALA A 208 -0.88 -4.40 -18.48
C ALA A 208 0.26 -4.92 -19.38
N SER A 209 1.41 -5.27 -18.78
CA SER A 209 2.61 -5.76 -19.45
C SER A 209 2.37 -7.14 -20.09
N LYS A 210 3.06 -7.42 -21.21
CA LYS A 210 3.03 -8.74 -21.89
C LYS A 210 4.13 -9.69 -21.38
N ARG A 211 5.03 -9.21 -20.50
CA ARG A 211 6.24 -9.94 -20.06
C ARG A 211 6.01 -10.80 -18.82
N GLN A 212 5.08 -10.44 -17.94
CA GLN A 212 4.79 -11.23 -16.73
C GLN A 212 3.89 -12.43 -17.03
N GLN A 213 4.11 -13.51 -16.27
CA GLN A 213 3.32 -14.74 -16.35
C GLN A 213 1.99 -14.55 -15.61
N GLY A 214 0.88 -14.55 -16.34
CA GLY A 214 -0.46 -14.36 -15.78
C GLY A 214 -1.47 -13.85 -16.81
N LEU A 215 -2.66 -13.46 -16.35
CA LEU A 215 -3.70 -12.91 -17.22
C LEU A 215 -3.56 -11.38 -17.34
N ARG A 216 -3.38 -10.89 -18.57
CA ARG A 216 -3.24 -9.45 -18.85
C ARG A 216 -4.44 -8.62 -18.34
N ARG A 217 -4.15 -7.51 -17.67
CA ARG A 217 -5.11 -6.51 -17.18
C ARG A 217 -6.05 -6.09 -18.31
N THR A 218 -7.32 -6.43 -18.14
CA THR A 218 -8.36 -6.16 -19.13
C THR A 218 -9.13 -4.90 -18.75
N ARG A 219 -9.62 -4.11 -19.73
CA ARG A 219 -10.39 -2.88 -19.50
C ARG A 219 -11.75 -3.11 -18.79
N ARG A 220 -12.22 -4.35 -18.69
CA ARG A 220 -13.50 -4.73 -18.05
C ARG A 220 -13.31 -4.92 -16.53
N ALA A 221 -14.14 -4.27 -15.72
CA ALA A 221 -14.09 -4.36 -14.26
C ALA A 221 -14.53 -5.73 -13.67
N LYS A 222 -15.14 -6.60 -14.49
CA LYS A 222 -15.54 -7.98 -14.16
C LYS A 222 -15.29 -8.87 -15.38
N LEU A 223 -14.65 -10.01 -15.19
CA LEU A 223 -14.19 -10.88 -16.28
C LEU A 223 -15.10 -12.09 -16.54
N TYR A 224 -16.43 -11.93 -16.41
CA TYR A 224 -17.39 -13.05 -16.52
C TYR A 224 -17.37 -13.77 -17.89
N TYR A 225 -16.73 -13.20 -18.92
CA TYR A 225 -16.49 -13.86 -20.20
C TYR A 225 -15.51 -15.04 -20.08
N LEU A 226 -14.68 -15.11 -19.02
CA LEU A 226 -13.83 -16.26 -18.70
C LEU A 226 -14.61 -17.52 -18.32
N ARG A 227 -15.96 -17.47 -18.31
CA ARG A 227 -16.85 -18.64 -18.27
C ARG A 227 -17.05 -19.30 -19.64
N ARG A 228 -16.63 -18.63 -20.72
CA ARG A 228 -16.63 -19.12 -22.11
C ARG A 228 -15.19 -19.25 -22.62
N ASP A 229 -14.34 -18.28 -22.28
CA ASP A 229 -12.90 -18.22 -22.63
C ASP A 229 -12.02 -19.11 -21.72
N ASP A 230 -12.46 -20.31 -21.37
CA ASP A 230 -11.79 -21.18 -20.38
C ASP A 230 -10.32 -21.51 -20.73
N ARG A 231 -9.96 -21.52 -22.03
CA ARG A 231 -8.57 -21.64 -22.53
C ARG A 231 -7.57 -20.71 -21.81
N ARG A 232 -8.01 -19.53 -21.35
CA ARG A 232 -7.16 -18.53 -20.67
C ARG A 232 -6.86 -18.87 -19.20
N LEU A 233 -7.55 -19.85 -18.62
CA LEU A 233 -7.40 -20.27 -17.21
C LEU A 233 -6.43 -21.45 -17.04
N ASN A 234 -6.11 -22.18 -18.11
CA ASN A 234 -5.25 -23.38 -18.06
C ASN A 234 -3.86 -23.12 -17.44
N ALA A 235 -3.30 -21.91 -17.60
CA ALA A 235 -1.99 -21.54 -17.06
C ALA A 235 -1.95 -21.48 -15.51
N VAL A 236 -3.11 -21.31 -14.86
CA VAL A 236 -3.22 -21.06 -13.41
C VAL A 236 -2.66 -22.21 -12.58
N ALA A 237 -2.94 -23.46 -12.99
CA ALA A 237 -2.48 -24.65 -12.25
C ALA A 237 -0.95 -24.73 -12.17
N GLY A 238 -0.24 -24.35 -13.24
CA GLY A 238 1.23 -24.30 -13.27
C GLY A 238 1.79 -23.21 -12.36
N MET A 239 1.20 -22.02 -12.38
CA MET A 239 1.60 -20.88 -11.54
C MET A 239 1.44 -21.19 -10.05
N VAL A 240 0.34 -21.85 -9.68
CA VAL A 240 0.08 -22.29 -8.29
C VAL A 240 1.06 -23.39 -7.86
N LYS A 241 1.41 -24.32 -8.76
CA LYS A 241 2.44 -25.34 -8.47
C LYS A 241 3.80 -24.71 -8.21
N ALA A 242 4.23 -23.79 -9.08
CA ALA A 242 5.50 -23.06 -8.93
C ALA A 242 5.55 -22.23 -7.63
N GLN A 243 4.45 -21.57 -7.25
CA GLN A 243 4.34 -20.82 -5.99
C GLN A 243 4.46 -21.74 -4.76
N ARG A 244 3.83 -22.92 -4.77
CA ARG A 244 3.98 -23.91 -3.68
C ARG A 244 5.41 -24.44 -3.57
N GLN A 245 6.00 -24.84 -4.69
CA GLN A 245 7.41 -25.31 -4.74
C GLN A 245 8.40 -24.22 -4.29
N ALA A 246 8.11 -22.95 -4.56
CA ALA A 246 8.91 -21.83 -4.05
C ALA A 246 8.72 -21.61 -2.53
N GLU A 247 7.51 -21.77 -1.99
CA GLU A 247 7.26 -21.74 -0.54
C GLU A 247 7.93 -22.92 0.18
N GLU A 248 7.86 -24.13 -0.39
CA GLU A 248 8.50 -25.35 0.11
C GLU A 248 10.03 -25.21 0.13
N ALA A 249 10.64 -24.83 -1.00
CA ALA A 249 12.09 -24.62 -1.09
C ALA A 249 12.59 -23.44 -0.23
N ALA A 250 11.75 -22.43 0.04
CA ALA A 250 12.07 -21.36 0.99
C ALA A 250 12.02 -21.85 2.45
N GLN A 251 11.05 -22.69 2.81
CA GLN A 251 10.97 -23.32 4.14
C GLN A 251 12.16 -24.25 4.39
N GLU A 252 12.56 -25.07 3.41
CA GLU A 252 13.78 -25.88 3.52
C GLU A 252 15.04 -25.03 3.75
N ARG A 253 15.19 -23.91 3.01
CA ARG A 253 16.33 -23.01 3.18
C ARG A 253 16.33 -22.36 4.57
N ALA A 254 15.17 -21.91 5.05
CA ALA A 254 15.02 -21.36 6.39
C ALA A 254 15.35 -22.39 7.47
N ALA A 255 14.90 -23.64 7.33
CA ALA A 255 15.22 -24.74 8.23
C ALA A 255 16.73 -25.05 8.27
N ARG A 256 17.39 -25.15 7.11
CA ARG A 256 18.85 -25.38 7.02
C ARG A 256 19.67 -24.24 7.63
N VAL A 257 19.21 -22.98 7.49
CA VAL A 257 19.83 -21.81 8.13
C VAL A 257 19.62 -21.84 9.65
N ALA A 258 18.41 -22.17 10.13
CA ALA A 258 18.13 -22.32 11.56
C ALA A 258 18.89 -23.49 12.21
N GLN A 259 19.20 -24.54 11.44
CA GLN A 259 20.03 -25.68 11.85
C GLN A 259 21.55 -25.39 11.80
N GLY A 260 21.96 -24.15 11.49
CA GLY A 260 23.35 -23.68 11.63
C GLY A 260 24.39 -24.41 10.77
N THR A 261 23.95 -25.16 9.74
CA THR A 261 24.85 -26.01 8.94
C THR A 261 25.79 -25.13 8.11
N GLN A 262 27.08 -25.13 8.48
CA GLN A 262 28.10 -24.38 7.75
C GLN A 262 28.17 -24.83 6.29
N GLN A 263 28.40 -23.89 5.37
CA GLN A 263 28.55 -24.20 3.96
C GLN A 263 29.70 -25.21 3.76
N PRO A 264 29.55 -26.23 2.89
CA PRO A 264 30.66 -27.11 2.55
C PRO A 264 31.77 -26.26 1.92
N LYS A 265 32.91 -26.16 2.61
CA LYS A 265 34.08 -25.41 2.12
C LYS A 265 34.41 -25.91 0.71
N GLY A 266 34.43 -24.99 -0.25
CA GLY A 266 34.58 -25.35 -1.66
C GLY A 266 35.81 -26.21 -1.88
N GLN A 267 35.60 -27.43 -2.39
CA GLN A 267 36.70 -28.28 -2.84
C GLN A 267 37.48 -27.49 -3.90
N GLN A 268 38.75 -27.24 -3.62
CA GLN A 268 39.62 -26.50 -4.52
C GLN A 268 39.66 -27.26 -5.85
N ARG A 269 39.21 -26.61 -6.93
CA ARG A 269 39.44 -27.09 -8.30
C ARG A 269 40.94 -26.97 -8.57
N GLN A 270 41.69 -27.99 -8.17
CA GLN A 270 43.11 -28.11 -8.51
C GLN A 270 43.24 -28.07 -10.03
N GLY A 271 43.81 -26.98 -10.55
CA GLY A 271 44.02 -26.82 -11.97
C GLY A 271 45.08 -27.81 -12.44
N GLN A 272 44.65 -28.91 -13.06
CA GLN A 272 45.56 -29.79 -13.79
C GLN A 272 46.08 -29.06 -15.02
N GLN A 273 47.16 -28.29 -14.84
CA GLN A 273 47.96 -27.72 -15.93
C GLN A 273 48.64 -28.88 -16.70
N GLN A 274 47.92 -29.44 -17.67
CA GLN A 274 48.48 -30.45 -18.55
C GLN A 274 49.61 -29.84 -19.37
N GLN A 275 50.79 -30.48 -19.30
CA GLN A 275 52.02 -29.98 -19.87
C GLN A 275 51.98 -30.08 -21.40
N LYS A 276 51.90 -28.94 -22.10
CA LYS A 276 52.34 -28.86 -23.50
C LYS A 276 53.86 -28.95 -23.57
N ARG A 277 54.41 -30.15 -23.39
CA ARG A 277 55.78 -30.47 -23.82
C ARG A 277 55.79 -30.47 -25.35
N GLY A 278 56.61 -29.63 -25.96
CA GLY A 278 56.78 -29.59 -27.42
C GLY A 278 57.53 -30.80 -27.95
N LYS A 279 57.40 -31.08 -29.25
CA LYS A 279 58.30 -32.00 -29.97
C LYS A 279 58.26 -31.72 -31.47
N ARG A 280 59.42 -31.31 -32.00
CA ARG A 280 59.69 -30.88 -33.39
C ARG A 280 59.06 -29.54 -33.76
#